data_AF-A0A847D196-F1
#
_entry.id   AF-A0A847D196-F1
#
_cell.length_a   1.000
_cell.length_b   1.000
_cell.length_c   1.000
_cell.angle_alpha   90.00
_cell.angle_beta   90.00
_cell.angle_gamma   90.00
#
_symmetry.space_group_name_H-M   'P 1'
#
loop_
_entity.id
_entity.type
_entity.pdbx_description
1 polymer ?
#
loop_
_entity_poly.entity_id
_entity_poly.type
_entity_poly.pdbx_seq_one_letter_code
_entity_poly.pdbx_strand_id
1 'polypeptide(L)'
;MKIPKFKPLAEGSEKSKNVFKYILSGGLIVLLTALGLEVSNNDYDLGKILEGSSWKDAKVMRDKDGNVVTDGSGKYTNDYNCDDFDSQDQAQRFFDKVKADTGEDPNRLDGDKDTVACEDLPKEKSPENEIIDKVVDAIGE
;
A
#
# COMPACT_ATOMS: atom_id res chain seq x y z
N MET A 1 -37.77 -10.29 3.42
CA MET A 1 -37.60 -9.01 4.15
C MET A 1 -38.08 -7.88 3.24
N LYS A 2 -39.02 -7.04 3.68
CA LYS A 2 -39.59 -5.97 2.85
C LYS A 2 -38.75 -4.72 3.03
N ILE A 3 -38.03 -4.28 1.99
CA ILE A 3 -37.18 -3.08 2.06
C ILE A 3 -38.10 -1.87 2.31
N PRO A 4 -37.89 -1.10 3.39
CA PRO A 4 -38.70 0.09 3.65
C PRO A 4 -38.48 1.11 2.53
N LYS A 5 -39.58 1.64 1.98
CA LYS A 5 -39.51 2.61 0.90
C LYS A 5 -39.01 3.95 1.44
N PHE A 6 -37.99 4.51 0.81
CA PHE A 6 -37.50 5.85 1.12
C PHE A 6 -38.59 6.87 0.77
N LYS A 7 -39.18 7.52 1.79
CA LYS A 7 -40.34 8.42 1.63
C LYS A 7 -40.15 9.48 0.52
N PRO A 8 -38.98 10.14 0.36
CA PRO A 8 -38.74 11.09 -0.72
C PRO A 8 -38.93 10.53 -2.14
N LEU A 9 -38.62 9.25 -2.35
CA LEU A 9 -38.78 8.56 -3.64
C LEU A 9 -40.19 7.98 -3.84
N ALA A 10 -40.95 7.79 -2.76
CA ALA A 10 -42.31 7.28 -2.82
C ALA A 10 -43.32 8.40 -3.10
N GLU A 11 -43.17 9.56 -2.46
CA GLU A 11 -44.18 10.63 -2.38
C GLU A 11 -43.88 11.86 -3.26
N GLY A 12 -42.67 11.98 -3.83
CA GLY A 12 -42.26 13.14 -4.64
C GLY A 12 -42.89 13.20 -6.05
N SER A 13 -42.74 14.35 -6.74
CA SER A 13 -43.09 14.48 -8.16
C SER A 13 -42.17 13.63 -9.07
N GLU A 14 -42.59 13.25 -10.28
CA GLU A 14 -41.72 12.50 -11.22
C GLU A 14 -40.37 13.20 -11.47
N LYS A 15 -40.39 14.53 -11.61
CA LYS A 15 -39.18 15.34 -11.77
C LYS A 15 -38.27 15.21 -10.55
N SER A 16 -38.81 15.30 -9.34
CA SER A 16 -38.05 15.12 -8.10
C SER A 16 -37.52 13.69 -7.95
N LYS A 17 -38.30 12.68 -8.33
CA LYS A 17 -37.86 11.27 -8.31
C LYS A 17 -36.70 11.03 -9.27
N ASN A 18 -36.74 11.58 -10.47
CA ASN A 18 -35.66 11.46 -11.44
C ASN A 18 -34.40 12.17 -10.97
N VAL A 19 -34.51 13.39 -10.44
CA VAL A 19 -33.38 14.13 -9.86
C VAL A 19 -32.77 13.36 -8.69
N PHE A 20 -33.57 12.92 -7.72
CA PHE A 20 -33.08 12.11 -6.60
C PHE A 20 -32.47 10.79 -7.07
N LYS A 21 -33.02 10.14 -8.10
CA LYS A 21 -32.46 8.91 -8.67
C LYS A 21 -31.08 9.16 -9.26
N TYR A 22 -30.88 10.24 -10.02
CA TYR A 22 -29.57 10.59 -10.57
C TYR A 22 -28.56 10.99 -9.50
N ILE A 23 -28.98 11.75 -8.48
CA ILE A 23 -28.13 12.12 -7.36
C ILE A 23 -27.73 10.87 -6.56
N LEU A 24 -28.69 10.01 -6.23
CA LEU A 24 -28.41 8.77 -5.49
C LEU A 24 -27.57 7.80 -6.33
N SER A 25 -27.84 7.66 -7.64
CA SER A 25 -27.04 6.81 -8.50
C SER A 25 -25.63 7.36 -8.70
N GLY A 26 -25.48 8.66 -8.93
CA GLY A 26 -24.19 9.31 -9.08
C GLY A 26 -23.38 9.26 -7.80
N GLY A 27 -24.01 9.58 -6.66
CA GLY A 27 -23.40 9.45 -5.34
C GLY A 27 -22.99 8.02 -5.01
N LEU A 28 -23.83 7.03 -5.33
CA LEU A 28 -23.49 5.63 -5.13
C LEU A 28 -22.30 5.20 -6.00
N ILE A 29 -22.23 5.61 -7.26
CA ILE A 29 -21.09 5.31 -8.14
C ILE A 29 -19.81 5.89 -7.55
N VAL A 30 -19.82 7.16 -7.12
CA VAL A 30 -18.65 7.81 -6.51
C VAL A 30 -18.23 7.07 -5.23
N LEU A 31 -19.18 6.73 -4.36
CA LEU A 31 -18.89 5.97 -3.13
C LEU A 31 -18.32 4.59 -3.42
N LEU A 32 -18.86 3.87 -4.41
CA LEU A 32 -18.34 2.57 -4.81
C LEU A 32 -16.95 2.66 -5.42
N THR A 33 -16.65 3.72 -6.18
CA THR A 33 -15.29 3.94 -6.67
C THR A 33 -14.31 4.23 -5.54
N ALA A 34 -14.68 5.08 -4.59
CA ALA A 34 -13.84 5.37 -3.41
C ALA A 34 -13.60 4.11 -2.58
N LEU A 35 -14.66 3.35 -2.28
CA LEU A 35 -14.56 2.08 -1.58
C LEU A 35 -13.71 1.05 -2.34
N GLY A 36 -13.84 1.00 -3.66
CA GLY A 36 -13.06 0.09 -4.51
C GLY A 36 -11.56 0.39 -4.47
N LEU A 37 -11.17 1.66 -4.39
CA LEU A 37 -9.77 2.05 -4.21
C LEU A 37 -9.28 1.67 -2.80
N GLU A 38 -10.07 1.96 -1.76
CA GLU A 38 -9.75 1.67 -0.36
C GLU A 38 -9.54 0.17 -0.09
N VAL A 39 -10.43 -0.70 -0.60
CA VAL A 39 -10.34 -2.16 -0.36
C VAL A 39 -9.17 -2.81 -1.10
N SER A 40 -8.64 -2.18 -2.15
CA SER A 40 -7.72 -2.85 -3.05
C SER A 40 -6.27 -2.94 -2.52
N ASN A 41 -5.91 -2.24 -1.43
CA ASN A 41 -4.55 -2.18 -0.87
C ASN A 41 -3.44 -1.96 -1.92
N ASN A 42 -3.80 -1.38 -3.07
CA ASN A 42 -2.88 -1.11 -4.15
C ASN A 42 -2.50 0.37 -4.11
N ASP A 43 -1.20 0.62 -4.16
CA ASP A 43 -0.63 1.95 -4.35
C ASP A 43 -0.71 2.30 -5.84
N TYR A 44 -1.49 3.32 -6.19
CA TYR A 44 -1.68 3.81 -7.56
C TYR A 44 -1.18 5.25 -7.69
N ASP A 45 -0.35 5.50 -8.69
CA ASP A 45 0.10 6.83 -9.05
C ASP A 45 -1.01 7.61 -9.79
N LEU A 46 -1.66 8.53 -9.07
CA LEU A 46 -2.73 9.37 -9.62
C LEU A 46 -2.21 10.27 -10.75
N GLY A 47 -0.94 10.65 -10.75
CA GLY A 47 -0.31 11.42 -11.83
C GLY A 47 -0.34 10.66 -13.14
N LYS A 48 0.07 9.39 -13.13
CA LYS A 48 0.01 8.52 -14.32
C LYS A 48 -1.41 8.35 -14.87
N ILE A 49 -2.40 8.24 -13.99
CA ILE A 49 -3.81 8.13 -14.40
C ILE A 49 -4.27 9.42 -15.07
N LEU A 50 -3.92 10.58 -14.50
CA LEU A 50 -4.25 11.89 -15.08
C LEU A 50 -3.55 12.12 -16.43
N GLU A 51 -2.36 11.54 -16.63
CA GLU A 51 -1.63 11.55 -17.90
C GLU A 51 -2.21 10.57 -18.94
N GLY A 52 -3.23 9.78 -18.58
CA GLY A 52 -3.93 8.86 -19.49
C GLY A 52 -3.38 7.44 -19.52
N SER A 53 -2.52 7.08 -18.56
CA SER A 53 -2.02 5.70 -18.42
C SER A 53 -3.14 4.76 -17.97
N SER A 54 -2.99 3.46 -18.25
CA SER A 54 -3.93 2.47 -17.74
C SER A 54 -3.76 2.28 -16.23
N TRP A 55 -4.82 1.81 -15.56
CA TRP A 55 -4.76 1.47 -14.13
C TRP A 55 -3.66 0.45 -13.80
N LYS A 56 -3.30 -0.44 -14.73
CA LYS A 56 -2.21 -1.40 -14.55
C LYS A 56 -0.84 -0.72 -14.56
N ASP A 57 -0.65 0.25 -15.44
CA ASP A 57 0.61 0.99 -15.57
C ASP A 57 0.80 2.02 -14.45
N ALA A 58 -0.32 2.47 -13.87
CA ALA A 58 -0.36 3.35 -12.72
C ALA A 58 -0.07 2.63 -11.39
N LYS A 59 -0.08 1.29 -11.36
CA LYS A 59 0.25 0.55 -10.14
C LYS A 59 1.73 0.77 -9.79
N VAL A 60 2.00 1.22 -8.57
CA VAL A 60 3.33 1.59 -8.11
C VAL A 60 4.16 0.33 -7.80
N MET A 61 5.37 0.28 -8.35
CA MET A 61 6.40 -0.71 -8.01
C MET A 61 7.49 -0.03 -7.20
N ARG A 62 8.06 -0.75 -6.25
CA ARG A 62 9.16 -0.28 -5.40
C ARG A 62 10.31 -1.26 -5.41
N ASP A 63 11.52 -0.78 -5.15
CA ASP A 63 12.68 -1.62 -4.83
C ASP A 63 12.71 -1.99 -3.34
N LYS A 64 13.72 -2.78 -2.91
CA LYS A 64 13.90 -3.17 -1.51
C LYS A 64 14.21 -2.01 -0.56
N ASP A 65 14.59 -0.84 -1.10
CA ASP A 65 14.83 0.38 -0.30
C ASP A 65 13.57 1.26 -0.24
N GLY A 66 12.46 0.82 -0.83
CA GLY A 66 11.19 1.52 -0.86
C GLY A 66 11.13 2.66 -1.88
N ASN A 67 12.10 2.79 -2.78
CA ASN A 67 12.05 3.78 -3.86
C ASN A 67 11.09 3.31 -4.95
N VAL A 68 10.33 4.25 -5.53
CA VAL A 68 9.48 3.96 -6.69
C VAL A 68 10.36 3.69 -7.91
N VAL A 69 10.12 2.55 -8.57
CA VAL A 69 10.86 2.12 -9.78
C VAL A 69 9.90 1.90 -10.95
N THR A 70 10.37 2.20 -12.16
CA THR A 70 9.58 2.10 -13.40
C THR A 70 10.15 1.10 -14.42
N ASP A 71 11.34 0.57 -14.16
CA ASP A 71 12.07 -0.36 -15.02
C ASP A 71 11.73 -1.85 -14.76
N GLY A 72 10.87 -2.13 -13.77
CA GLY A 72 10.50 -3.48 -13.37
C GLY A 72 11.53 -4.20 -12.50
N SER A 73 12.53 -3.50 -11.97
CA SER A 73 13.50 -4.04 -11.00
C SER A 73 12.90 -4.37 -9.63
N GLY A 74 11.69 -3.88 -9.37
CA GLY A 74 10.99 -3.98 -8.09
C GLY A 74 9.80 -4.93 -8.09
N LYS A 75 9.09 -4.94 -6.97
CA LYS A 75 7.76 -5.57 -6.87
C LYS A 75 6.70 -4.50 -6.64
N TYR A 76 5.42 -4.86 -6.77
CA TYR A 76 4.36 -3.96 -6.37
C TYR A 76 4.42 -3.65 -4.87
N THR A 77 4.00 -2.44 -4.49
CA THR A 77 4.09 -1.94 -3.10
C THR A 77 3.54 -2.91 -2.06
N ASN A 78 2.56 -3.76 -2.40
CA ASN A 78 1.87 -4.69 -1.50
C ASN A 78 2.27 -6.18 -1.68
N ASP A 79 3.35 -6.45 -2.42
CA ASP A 79 3.84 -7.81 -2.73
C ASP A 79 5.15 -8.16 -1.98
N TYR A 80 5.56 -7.31 -1.03
CA TYR A 80 6.74 -7.55 -0.20
C TYR A 80 6.39 -8.33 1.08
N ASN A 81 7.34 -9.12 1.57
CA ASN A 81 7.27 -9.77 2.88
C ASN A 81 8.65 -9.79 3.56
N CYS A 82 8.72 -10.31 4.79
CA CYS A 82 10.00 -10.35 5.52
C CYS A 82 11.08 -11.20 4.83
N ASP A 83 10.73 -12.19 4.01
CA ASP A 83 11.70 -13.01 3.28
C ASP A 83 12.39 -12.26 2.14
N ASP A 84 11.88 -11.09 1.75
CA ASP A 84 12.47 -10.26 0.71
C ASP A 84 13.66 -9.44 1.17
N PHE A 85 13.87 -9.32 2.48
CA PHE A 85 14.89 -8.46 3.07
C PHE A 85 16.01 -9.28 3.68
N ASP A 86 17.24 -8.79 3.49
CA ASP A 86 18.43 -9.48 4.01
C ASP A 86 18.65 -9.15 5.50
N SER A 87 18.07 -8.05 5.99
CA SER A 87 18.18 -7.60 7.38
C SER A 87 16.93 -6.86 7.86
N GLN A 88 16.76 -6.82 9.19
CA GLN A 88 15.70 -6.06 9.84
C GLN A 88 15.83 -4.56 9.51
N ASP A 89 17.06 -4.02 9.47
CA ASP A 89 17.27 -2.60 9.17
C ASP A 89 16.86 -2.25 7.73
N GLN A 90 17.05 -3.17 6.77
CA GLN A 90 16.56 -2.98 5.40
C GLN A 90 15.03 -3.02 5.34
N ALA A 91 14.41 -4.00 6.01
CA ALA A 91 12.96 -4.10 6.11
C ALA A 91 12.35 -2.84 6.76
N GLN A 92 13.00 -2.31 7.81
CA GLN A 92 12.58 -1.09 8.48
C GLN A 92 12.62 0.12 7.54
N ARG A 93 13.70 0.30 6.77
CA ARG A 93 13.82 1.40 5.80
C ARG A 93 12.70 1.35 4.75
N PHE A 94 12.41 0.16 4.23
CA PHE A 94 11.31 -0.05 3.30
C PHE A 94 9.97 0.28 3.95
N PHE A 95 9.70 -0.26 5.15
CA PHE A 95 8.48 -0.03 5.91
C PHE A 95 8.24 1.46 6.17
N ASP A 96 9.23 2.18 6.71
CA ASP A 96 9.12 3.60 7.04
C ASP A 96 8.76 4.43 5.80
N LYS A 97 9.38 4.10 4.66
CA LYS A 97 9.15 4.80 3.40
C LYS A 97 7.78 4.50 2.80
N VAL A 98 7.38 3.24 2.76
CA VAL A 98 6.05 2.84 2.27
C VAL A 98 4.95 3.38 3.16
N LYS A 99 5.12 3.34 4.48
CA LYS A 99 4.16 3.89 5.45
C LYS A 99 4.05 5.40 5.37
N ALA A 100 5.15 6.11 5.09
CA ALA A 100 5.11 7.55 4.85
C ALA A 100 4.31 7.91 3.58
N ASP A 101 4.43 7.11 2.51
CA ASP A 101 3.76 7.37 1.24
C ASP A 101 2.29 6.92 1.23
N THR A 102 1.99 5.76 1.82
CA THR A 102 0.65 5.15 1.78
C THR A 102 -0.20 5.41 3.03
N GLY A 103 0.44 5.80 4.14
CA GLY A 103 -0.21 5.96 5.45
C GLY A 103 -0.45 4.63 6.19
N GLU A 104 -0.17 3.48 5.57
CA GLU A 104 -0.45 2.16 6.11
C GLU A 104 0.74 1.20 5.95
N ASP A 105 0.61 -0.01 6.49
CA ASP A 105 1.53 -1.12 6.23
C ASP A 105 0.86 -2.16 5.31
N PRO A 106 0.88 -1.93 3.99
CA PRO A 106 0.20 -2.81 3.03
C PRO A 106 0.83 -4.21 2.97
N ASN A 107 2.08 -4.36 3.42
CA ASN A 107 2.83 -5.61 3.40
C ASN A 107 2.73 -6.38 4.72
N ARG A 108 2.20 -5.75 5.77
CA ARG A 108 2.12 -6.29 7.13
C ARG A 108 3.50 -6.73 7.64
N LEU A 109 4.54 -5.94 7.35
CA LEU A 109 5.89 -6.16 7.86
C LEU A 109 5.97 -5.91 9.38
N ASP A 110 5.13 -5.01 9.89
CA ASP A 110 4.90 -4.72 11.31
C ASP A 110 3.57 -5.36 11.73
N GLY A 111 3.63 -6.65 12.07
CA GLY A 111 2.45 -7.47 12.30
C GLY A 111 1.70 -7.13 13.59
N ASP A 112 2.41 -6.74 14.63
CA ASP A 112 1.91 -6.43 15.97
C ASP A 112 1.74 -4.93 16.24
N LYS A 113 2.17 -4.08 15.29
CA LYS A 113 1.95 -2.64 15.22
C LYS A 113 2.76 -1.85 16.24
N ASP A 114 3.94 -2.35 16.60
CA ASP A 114 4.84 -1.68 17.52
C ASP A 114 5.78 -0.69 16.82
N THR A 115 5.63 -0.53 15.50
CA THR A 115 6.44 0.29 14.57
C THR A 115 7.78 -0.29 14.17
N VAL A 116 8.04 -1.56 14.49
CA VAL A 116 9.24 -2.30 14.13
C VAL A 116 8.90 -3.37 13.10
N ALA A 117 9.48 -3.26 11.90
CA ALA A 117 9.23 -4.20 10.82
C ALA A 117 10.12 -5.44 10.96
N CYS A 118 9.55 -6.63 10.75
CA CYS A 118 10.26 -7.91 10.61
C CYS A 118 11.33 -8.15 11.69
N GLU A 119 10.95 -8.04 12.97
CA GLU A 119 11.85 -8.17 14.13
C GLU A 119 12.69 -9.46 14.18
N ASP A 120 12.20 -10.54 13.56
CA ASP A 120 12.88 -11.84 13.49
C ASP A 120 14.10 -11.85 12.55
N LEU A 121 14.25 -10.84 11.68
CA LEU A 121 15.38 -10.75 10.77
C LEU A 121 16.67 -10.37 11.50
N PRO A 122 17.84 -10.83 11.01
CA PRO A 122 19.11 -10.39 11.55
C PRO A 122 19.29 -8.88 11.38
N LYS A 123 19.94 -8.23 12.35
CA LYS A 123 20.38 -6.84 12.21
C LYS A 123 21.49 -6.74 11.17
N GLU A 124 21.52 -5.65 10.42
CA GLU A 124 22.57 -5.37 9.46
C GLU A 124 23.90 -5.28 10.21
N LYS A 125 24.91 -6.01 9.74
CA LYS A 125 26.24 -5.93 10.35
C LYS A 125 26.78 -4.53 10.09
N SER A 126 26.93 -3.74 11.15
CA SER A 126 27.67 -2.47 11.08
C SER A 126 29.03 -2.74 10.41
N PRO A 127 29.52 -1.84 9.53
CA PRO A 127 30.84 -1.98 8.91
C PRO A 127 31.96 -2.15 9.93
N GLU A 128 31.79 -1.67 11.17
CA GLU A 128 32.72 -1.94 12.27
C GLU A 128 32.73 -3.41 12.70
N ASN A 129 31.56 -4.03 12.77
CA ASN A 129 31.39 -5.43 13.18
C ASN A 129 31.85 -6.38 12.08
N GLU A 130 31.70 -6.01 10.81
CA GLU A 130 32.23 -6.79 9.69
C GLU A 130 33.77 -6.83 9.70
N ILE A 131 34.43 -5.72 10.07
CA ILE A 131 35.88 -5.68 10.23
C ILE A 131 36.31 -6.53 11.43
N ILE A 132 35.60 -6.44 12.55
CA ILE A 132 35.90 -7.25 13.74
C ILE A 132 35.72 -8.74 13.46
N ASP A 133 34.65 -9.17 12.79
CA ASP A 133 34.43 -10.57 12.41
C ASP A 133 35.57 -11.09 11.53
N LYS A 134 35.98 -10.31 10.51
CA LYS A 134 37.13 -10.68 9.64
C LYS A 134 38.44 -10.78 10.41
N VAL A 135 38.66 -9.92 11.40
CA VAL A 135 39.87 -9.96 12.23
C VAL A 135 39.84 -11.16 13.16
N VAL A 136 38.70 -11.50 13.75
CA VAL A 136 38.52 -12.65 14.65
C VAL A 136 38.72 -13.98 13.91
N ASP A 137 38.18 -14.12 12.70
CA ASP A 137 38.40 -15.31 11.88
C ASP A 137 39.88 -15.48 11.50
N ALA A 138 40.57 -14.37 11.18
CA ALA A 138 41.99 -14.40 10.79
C ALA A 138 42.98 -14.72 11.92
N ILE A 139 42.57 -14.58 13.19
CA ILE A 139 43.38 -14.91 14.38
C ILE A 139 42.99 -16.25 15.01
N GLY A 140 41.90 -16.88 14.54
CA GLY A 140 41.37 -18.15 15.04
C GLY A 140 41.91 -19.40 14.32
N GLU A 141 42.61 -19.25 13.19
CA GLU A 141 43.32 -20.31 12.45
C GLU A 141 44.81 -20.44 12.84
#